data_AF-A0A8J6LWW0-F1
#
_entry.id   AF-A0A8J6LWW0-F1
#
_cell.length_a   1.000
_cell.length_b   1.000
_cell.length_c   1.000
_cell.angle_alpha   90.00
_cell.angle_beta   90.00
_cell.angle_gamma   90.00
#
_symmetry.space_group_name_H-M   'P 1'
#
loop_
_entity.id
_entity.type
_entity.pdbx_description
1 polymer ?
#
loop_
_entity_poly.entity_id
_entity_poly.type
_entity_poly.pdbx_seq_one_letter_code
_entity_poly.pdbx_strand_id
1 'polypeptide(L)'
;MPLGKDFRLQEGGSVAVAGTDLVVTFTRLITDSRCPTNVTCIRQGEATIALKITGLDDPQTIQLSVPADGGTNEKRVGGFLIHLETVEPWPTDPAGSAGQSDVPVVAVLRIDKN
;
A
#
# COMPACT_ATOMS: atom_id res chain seq x y z
N MET A 1 -8.67 -3.67 -13.44
CA MET A 1 -7.24 -3.96 -13.71
C MET A 1 -7.01 -5.47 -13.89
N PRO A 2 -6.01 -5.92 -14.65
CA PRO A 2 -5.68 -7.35 -14.78
C PRO A 2 -5.00 -7.93 -13.52
N LEU A 3 -5.19 -9.22 -13.26
CA LEU A 3 -4.50 -9.97 -12.21
C LEU A 3 -3.01 -10.19 -12.54
N GLY A 4 -2.16 -10.29 -11.51
CA GLY A 4 -0.74 -10.60 -11.61
C GLY A 4 0.15 -9.47 -12.12
N LYS A 5 -0.39 -8.25 -12.21
CA LYS A 5 0.39 -7.05 -12.57
C LYS A 5 0.41 -6.05 -11.41
N ASP A 6 1.54 -5.38 -11.28
CA ASP A 6 1.65 -4.19 -10.45
C ASP A 6 0.77 -3.07 -11.01
N PHE A 7 0.15 -2.32 -10.11
CA PHE A 7 -0.65 -1.15 -10.43
C PHE A 7 -0.46 -0.10 -9.33
N ARG A 8 -0.69 1.14 -9.71
CA ARG A 8 -0.54 2.31 -8.85
C ARG A 8 -1.92 2.74 -8.38
N LEU A 9 -2.12 2.82 -7.08
CA LEU A 9 -3.36 3.27 -6.46
C LEU A 9 -3.08 4.48 -5.58
N GLN A 10 -3.69 5.61 -5.91
CA GLN A 10 -3.58 6.82 -5.12
C GLN A 10 -4.43 6.73 -3.85
N GLU A 11 -4.03 7.41 -2.78
CA GLU A 11 -4.85 7.58 -1.58
C GLU A 11 -6.26 8.12 -1.93
N GLY A 12 -7.29 7.50 -1.38
CA GLY A 12 -8.70 7.76 -1.69
C GLY A 12 -9.18 7.09 -2.97
N GLY A 13 -8.28 6.52 -3.77
CA GLY A 13 -8.59 5.80 -5.00
C GLY A 13 -9.12 4.40 -4.75
N SER A 14 -9.92 3.91 -5.69
CA SER A 14 -10.39 2.52 -5.73
C SER A 14 -10.16 1.88 -7.09
N VAL A 15 -9.98 0.56 -7.08
CA VAL A 15 -9.79 -0.21 -8.30
C VAL A 15 -10.58 -1.52 -8.22
N ALA A 16 -11.31 -1.81 -9.30
CA ALA A 16 -11.96 -3.09 -9.49
C ALA A 16 -11.00 -4.07 -10.19
N VAL A 17 -10.92 -5.29 -9.67
CA VAL A 17 -10.19 -6.39 -10.30
C VAL A 17 -11.03 -6.90 -11.47
N ALA A 18 -10.44 -6.95 -12.66
CA ALA A 18 -11.15 -7.39 -13.85
C ALA A 18 -11.49 -8.88 -13.75
N GLY A 19 -12.74 -9.22 -14.05
CA GLY A 19 -13.23 -10.60 -14.00
C GLY A 19 -13.64 -11.06 -12.60
N THR A 20 -13.76 -10.15 -11.63
CA THR A 20 -14.22 -10.43 -10.27
C THR A 20 -15.03 -9.24 -9.75
N ASP A 21 -15.81 -9.45 -8.68
CA ASP A 21 -16.50 -8.36 -7.98
C ASP A 21 -15.58 -7.62 -6.99
N LEU A 22 -14.32 -8.03 -6.87
CA LEU A 22 -13.39 -7.49 -5.88
C LEU A 22 -13.02 -6.04 -6.20
N VAL A 23 -13.29 -5.15 -5.25
CA VAL A 23 -12.88 -3.75 -5.29
C VAL A 23 -11.94 -3.47 -4.14
N VAL A 24 -10.76 -2.95 -4.47
CA VAL A 24 -9.73 -2.54 -3.52
C VAL A 24 -9.69 -1.02 -3.46
N THR A 25 -9.90 -0.46 -2.28
CA THR A 25 -9.90 0.98 -2.02
C THR A 25 -8.74 1.32 -1.11
N PHE A 26 -7.86 2.22 -1.52
CA PHE A 26 -6.83 2.76 -0.64
C PHE A 26 -7.45 3.87 0.19
N THR A 27 -7.75 3.59 1.46
CA THR A 27 -8.47 4.52 2.31
C THR A 27 -7.57 5.65 2.80
N ARG A 28 -6.41 5.31 3.37
CA ARG A 28 -5.44 6.29 3.89
C ARG A 28 -4.10 5.66 4.26
N LEU A 29 -3.05 6.45 4.22
CA LEU A 29 -1.79 6.16 4.89
C LEU A 29 -2.00 6.22 6.41
N ILE A 30 -1.65 5.15 7.13
CA ILE A 30 -1.81 5.05 8.58
C ILE A 30 -0.59 5.63 9.29
N THR A 31 0.59 5.19 8.88
CA THR A 31 1.87 5.69 9.39
C THR A 31 2.88 5.67 8.26
N ASP A 32 3.69 6.71 8.15
CA ASP A 32 4.85 6.73 7.28
C ASP A 32 6.07 7.08 8.11
N SER A 33 6.78 6.03 8.53
CA SER A 33 8.02 6.17 9.27
C SER A 33 9.21 5.77 8.41
N ARG A 34 9.06 5.70 7.08
CA ARG A 34 10.10 5.22 6.16
C ARG A 34 11.37 6.01 6.32
N CYS A 35 12.48 5.28 6.29
CA CYS A 35 13.79 5.89 6.41
C CYS A 35 14.16 6.67 5.15
N PRO A 36 14.53 7.95 5.28
CA PRO A 36 15.04 8.71 4.16
C PRO A 36 16.29 8.05 3.59
N THR A 37 16.45 8.07 2.27
CA THR A 37 17.61 7.47 1.60
C THR A 37 18.94 8.13 1.97
N ASN A 38 18.91 9.33 2.55
CA ASN A 38 20.09 10.13 2.92
C ASN A 38 20.57 9.93 4.38
N VAL A 39 20.01 8.98 5.15
CA VAL A 39 20.42 8.73 6.55
C VAL A 39 20.64 7.25 6.85
N THR A 40 21.63 6.96 7.70
CA THR A 40 21.84 5.62 8.26
C THR A 40 20.76 5.31 9.27
N CYS A 41 19.78 4.49 8.88
CA CYS A 41 18.70 4.12 9.77
C CYS A 41 19.07 3.01 10.75
N ILE A 42 18.77 3.22 12.03
CA ILE A 42 19.01 2.25 13.11
C ILE A 42 17.86 1.22 13.19
N ARG A 43 16.66 1.61 12.77
CA ARG A 43 15.48 0.74 12.59
C ARG A 43 14.93 1.04 11.21
N GLN A 44 14.79 0.05 10.35
CA GLN A 44 14.23 0.29 9.03
C GLN A 44 12.78 0.78 9.19
N GLY A 45 12.51 1.96 8.67
CA GLY A 45 11.23 2.62 8.79
C GLY A 45 10.16 1.95 7.95
N GLU A 46 8.97 1.76 8.50
CA GLU A 46 7.85 1.13 7.80
C GLU A 46 6.78 2.16 7.41
N ALA A 47 6.23 2.03 6.19
CA ALA A 47 5.00 2.71 5.79
C ALA A 47 3.84 1.72 5.84
N THR A 48 2.81 2.05 6.60
CA THR A 48 1.60 1.24 6.76
C THR A 48 0.43 1.95 6.10
N ILE A 49 -0.24 1.27 5.18
CA ILE A 49 -1.45 1.75 4.51
C ILE A 49 -2.67 0.94 4.95
N ALA A 50 -3.84 1.58 4.96
CA ALA A 50 -5.12 0.90 5.11
C ALA A 50 -5.77 0.72 3.74
N LEU A 51 -6.16 -0.52 3.44
CA LEU A 51 -6.94 -0.87 2.26
C LEU A 51 -8.30 -1.42 2.69
N LYS A 52 -9.36 -0.90 2.09
CA LYS A 52 -10.71 -1.44 2.24
C LYS A 52 -11.04 -2.31 1.04
N ILE A 53 -11.42 -3.55 1.30
CA ILE A 53 -11.75 -4.56 0.31
C ILE A 53 -13.26 -4.78 0.35
N THR A 54 -13.92 -4.66 -0.80
CA THR A 54 -15.37 -4.83 -0.95
C THR A 54 -15.68 -5.73 -2.16
N GLY A 55 -16.93 -6.18 -2.27
CA GLY A 55 -17.36 -7.10 -3.34
C GLY A 55 -17.07 -8.58 -3.07
N LEU A 56 -16.68 -8.91 -1.85
CA LEU A 56 -16.86 -10.23 -1.24
C LEU A 56 -18.10 -10.20 -0.36
N ASP A 57 -18.54 -11.35 0.14
CA ASP A 57 -19.69 -11.46 1.05
C ASP A 57 -19.60 -10.53 2.27
N ASP A 58 -18.38 -10.21 2.72
CA ASP A 58 -18.12 -9.28 3.82
C ASP A 58 -17.03 -8.24 3.46
N PRO A 59 -17.29 -6.93 3.66
CA PRO A 59 -16.30 -5.89 3.44
C PRO A 59 -15.24 -5.88 4.54
N GLN A 60 -13.98 -6.03 4.16
CA GLN A 60 -12.87 -6.16 5.11
C GLN A 60 -11.88 -5.02 4.97
N THR A 61 -11.33 -4.53 6.09
CA THR A 61 -10.22 -3.57 6.06
C THR A 61 -8.95 -4.28 6.45
N ILE A 62 -7.94 -4.21 5.59
CA ILE A 62 -6.62 -4.80 5.81
C ILE A 62 -5.58 -3.68 5.93
N GLN A 63 -4.50 -3.97 6.65
CA GLN A 63 -3.34 -3.10 6.75
C GLN A 63 -2.15 -3.83 6.17
N LEU A 64 -1.44 -3.15 5.28
CA LEU A 64 -0.20 -3.64 4.66
C LEU A 64 0.92 -2.66 4.98
N SER A 65 2.09 -3.20 5.25
CA SER A 65 3.29 -2.42 5.56
C SER A 65 4.40 -2.74 4.57
N VAL A 66 5.08 -1.71 4.07
CA VAL A 66 6.28 -1.90 3.24
C VAL A 66 7.35 -2.53 4.14
N PRO A 67 7.86 -3.73 3.81
CA PRO A 67 8.66 -4.50 4.74
C PRO A 67 10.05 -3.87 4.81
N ALA A 68 10.37 -3.41 5.99
CA ALA A 68 11.68 -2.88 6.30
C ALA A 68 12.45 -3.93 7.12
N ASP A 69 11.82 -4.57 8.13
CA ASP A 69 12.46 -5.69 8.86
C ASP A 69 11.44 -6.60 9.57
N GLY A 70 10.25 -6.81 8.98
CA GLY A 70 9.25 -7.74 9.55
C GLY A 70 7.77 -7.39 9.34
N GLY A 71 7.43 -6.24 8.74
CA GLY A 71 6.06 -5.91 8.38
C GLY A 71 5.43 -6.86 7.35
N THR A 72 4.12 -7.05 7.44
CA THR A 72 3.37 -7.85 6.47
C THR A 72 3.07 -7.01 5.23
N ASN A 73 3.77 -7.30 4.14
CA ASN A 73 3.57 -6.65 2.85
C ASN A 73 2.52 -7.35 1.98
N GLU A 74 2.02 -8.51 2.40
CA GLU A 74 1.02 -9.28 1.64
C GLU A 74 -0.14 -9.75 2.52
N LYS A 75 -1.36 -9.75 1.97
CA LYS A 75 -2.53 -10.25 2.70
C LYS A 75 -3.44 -11.03 1.78
N ARG A 76 -3.84 -12.20 2.26
CA ARG A 76 -4.90 -13.01 1.63
C ARG A 76 -6.26 -12.46 1.99
N VAL A 77 -7.08 -12.22 0.96
CA VAL A 77 -8.46 -11.78 1.11
C VAL A 77 -9.32 -12.61 0.17
N GLY A 78 -10.13 -13.51 0.73
CA GLY A 78 -10.84 -14.53 -0.04
C GLY A 78 -9.86 -15.44 -0.79
N GLY A 79 -10.02 -15.52 -2.12
CA GLY A 79 -9.14 -16.27 -3.03
C GLY A 79 -8.04 -15.45 -3.71
N PHE A 80 -7.78 -14.23 -3.24
CA PHE A 80 -6.78 -13.33 -3.81
C PHE A 80 -5.68 -13.00 -2.80
N LEU A 81 -4.46 -12.83 -3.30
CA LEU A 81 -3.31 -12.40 -2.54
C LEU A 81 -2.96 -10.97 -2.97
N ILE A 82 -3.06 -10.03 -2.04
CA ILE A 82 -2.77 -8.61 -2.27
C ILE A 82 -1.38 -8.33 -1.72
N HIS A 83 -0.45 -7.95 -2.59
CA HIS A 83 0.91 -7.55 -2.23
C HIS A 83 1.06 -6.02 -2.33
N LEU A 84 1.75 -5.45 -1.36
CA LEU A 84 2.26 -4.10 -1.35
C LEU A 84 3.74 -4.15 -1.71
N GLU A 85 4.06 -3.70 -2.92
CA GLU A 85 5.42 -3.63 -3.41
C GLU A 85 6.15 -2.44 -2.79
N THR A 86 5.53 -1.27 -2.84
CA THR A 86 6.10 -0.03 -2.27
C THR A 86 5.03 1.06 -2.16
N VAL A 87 5.40 2.16 -1.50
CA VAL A 87 4.62 3.42 -1.47
C VAL A 87 5.48 4.51 -2.08
N GLU A 88 4.89 5.38 -2.87
CA GLU A 88 5.53 6.50 -3.54
C GLU A 88 4.87 7.82 -3.13
N PRO A 89 5.65 8.92 -3.08
CA PRO A 89 7.10 8.97 -3.23
C PRO A 89 7.82 8.33 -2.02
N TRP A 90 9.08 7.92 -2.20
CA TRP A 90 9.94 7.56 -1.06
C TRP A 90 10.47 8.84 -0.40
N PRO A 91 10.51 8.93 0.95
CA PRO A 91 11.02 10.13 1.61
C PRO A 91 12.49 10.37 1.27
N THR A 92 12.81 11.57 0.78
CA THR A 92 14.19 12.00 0.44
C THR A 92 14.84 12.84 1.54
N ASP A 93 14.03 13.43 2.44
CA ASP A 93 14.48 14.37 3.45
C ASP A 93 14.28 13.83 4.89
N PRO A 94 15.31 13.93 5.76
CA PRO A 94 15.28 13.40 7.13
C PRO A 94 14.54 14.27 8.14
N ALA A 95 14.42 15.56 7.88
CA ALA A 95 13.50 16.41 8.61
C ALA A 95 12.16 16.29 7.89
N GLY A 96 11.18 15.59 8.47
CA GLY A 96 9.81 15.44 7.94
C GLY A 96 9.10 16.78 7.73
N SER A 97 9.58 17.56 6.77
CA SER A 97 9.28 18.97 6.58
C SER A 97 8.58 19.11 5.25
N ALA A 98 7.26 19.20 5.30
CA ALA A 98 6.46 20.26 4.66
C ALA A 98 6.69 20.60 3.17
N GLY A 99 7.41 19.79 2.39
CA GLY A 99 7.59 19.92 0.95
C GLY A 99 6.92 18.79 0.15
N GLN A 100 6.36 17.80 0.84
CA GLN A 100 5.72 16.62 0.26
C GLN A 100 4.20 16.59 0.52
N SER A 101 3.60 17.70 0.95
CA SER A 101 2.18 17.80 1.26
C SER A 101 1.27 17.93 0.03
N ASP A 102 1.83 18.18 -1.16
CA ASP A 102 1.07 18.31 -2.41
C ASP A 102 1.27 17.14 -3.38
N VAL A 103 2.14 16.17 -3.02
CA VAL A 103 2.34 14.97 -3.85
C VAL A 103 1.36 13.90 -3.39
N PRO A 104 0.51 13.39 -4.28
CA PRO A 104 -0.41 12.33 -3.92
C PRO A 104 0.37 11.08 -3.49
N VAL A 105 0.03 10.52 -2.34
CA VAL A 105 0.55 9.24 -1.88
C VAL A 105 0.01 8.15 -2.79
N VAL A 106 0.90 7.35 -3.38
CA VAL A 106 0.56 6.26 -4.30
C VAL A 106 1.10 4.95 -3.75
N ALA A 107 0.23 3.98 -3.55
CA ALA A 107 0.63 2.60 -3.24
C ALA A 107 0.80 1.80 -4.53
N VAL A 108 1.95 1.14 -4.68
CA VAL A 108 2.19 0.16 -5.75
C VAL A 108 1.77 -1.20 -5.20
N LEU A 109 0.68 -1.73 -5.74
CA LEU A 109 0.07 -2.96 -5.30
C LEU A 109 0.10 -3.99 -6.43
N ARG A 110 0.11 -5.27 -6.08
CA ARG A 110 -0.12 -6.39 -7.01
C ARG A 110 -1.20 -7.29 -6.43
N ILE A 111 -2.10 -7.78 -7.27
CA ILE A 111 -3.10 -8.76 -6.86
C ILE A 111 -2.94 -10.03 -7.68
N ASP A 112 -2.65 -11.11 -7.00
CA ASP A 112 -2.50 -12.45 -7.56
C ASP A 112 -3.70 -13.32 -7.17
N LYS A 113 -4.01 -14.28 -8.04
CA LYS A 113 -5.01 -15.31 -7.75
C LYS A 113 -4.30 -16.45 -7.01
N ASN A 114 -4.80 -16.80 -5.83
CA ASN A 114 -4.30 -17.94 -5.06
C ASN A 114 -4.69 -19.26 -5.72
#